data_AF-A0A971SUB4-F1
#
_entry.id   AF-A0A971SUB4-F1
#
_cell.length_a   1.000
_cell.length_b   1.000
_cell.length_c   1.000
_cell.angle_alpha   90.00
_cell.angle_beta   90.00
_cell.angle_gamma   90.00
#
_symmetry.space_group_name_H-M   'P 1'
#
loop_
_entity.id
_entity.type
_entity.pdbx_description
1 polymer ?
#
loop_
_entity_poly.entity_id
_entity_poly.type
_entity_poly.pdbx_seq_one_letter_code
_entity_poly.pdbx_strand_id
1 'polypeptide(L)'
;MSLRFGLLGLLSYQDMTGYDLKKAADATIGGFWDAQASQIYRELNYMEDLGWLTSVIEFQTDRPNRRIYSVTSSGHQAFLQWLLENHTDKGHLNKSVFMMKIFFSGEHSTAENIRVFQQFKKNCEIKLAELESKNKQDFPFGMTRDNHPDQALYWEFTDNFAKAYYKLCLTWANDCVAALEKRLAS
;
A
#
# COMPACT_ATOMS: atom_id res chain seq x y z
N MET A 1 6.85 -1.86 11.44
CA MET A 1 6.16 -1.09 12.49
C MET A 1 5.22 -0.02 11.93
N SER A 2 5.12 0.18 10.61
CA SER A 2 4.37 1.30 10.01
C SER A 2 2.89 1.03 9.69
N LEU A 3 2.47 -0.22 9.45
CA LEU A 3 1.07 -0.50 9.05
C LEU A 3 0.04 0.03 10.08
N ARG A 4 0.26 -0.19 11.38
CA ARG A 4 -0.64 0.30 12.44
C ARG A 4 -0.84 1.82 12.39
N PHE A 5 0.21 2.58 12.09
CA PHE A 5 0.11 4.03 11.98
C PHE A 5 -0.61 4.46 10.70
N GLY A 6 -0.43 3.70 9.62
CA GLY A 6 -1.30 3.83 8.44
C GLY A 6 -2.78 3.61 8.79
N LEU A 7 -3.10 2.57 9.57
CA LEU A 7 -4.47 2.29 10.02
C LEU A 7 -5.01 3.37 10.96
N LEU A 8 -4.21 3.89 11.90
CA LEU A 8 -4.59 5.03 12.74
C LEU A 8 -4.87 6.28 11.89
N GLY A 9 -4.04 6.53 10.87
CA GLY A 9 -4.26 7.61 9.91
C GLY A 9 -5.59 7.45 9.17
N LEU A 10 -5.92 6.26 8.67
CA LEU A 10 -7.21 6.00 8.02
C LEU A 10 -8.38 6.19 9.00
N LEU A 11 -8.27 5.66 10.22
CA LEU A 11 -9.29 5.80 11.28
C LEU A 11 -9.44 7.24 11.80
N SER A 12 -8.45 8.11 11.57
CA SER A 12 -8.58 9.54 11.87
C SER A 12 -9.57 10.25 10.96
N TYR A 13 -9.83 9.73 9.75
CA TYR A 13 -10.79 10.31 8.82
C TYR A 13 -12.23 9.96 9.18
N GLN A 14 -12.47 8.70 9.54
CA GLN A 14 -13.78 8.22 9.98
C GLN A 14 -13.65 6.85 10.67
N ASP A 15 -14.65 6.54 11.49
CA ASP A 15 -14.79 5.24 12.13
C ASP A 15 -15.12 4.18 11.06
N MET A 16 -14.48 3.01 11.13
CA MET A 16 -14.56 2.01 10.07
C MET A 16 -14.57 0.58 10.59
N THR A 17 -15.17 -0.33 9.82
CA THR A 17 -14.96 -1.76 10.06
C THR A 17 -13.59 -2.21 9.55
N GLY A 18 -13.10 -3.36 10.01
CA GLY A 18 -11.86 -3.93 9.47
C GLY A 18 -11.92 -4.21 7.96
N TYR A 19 -13.12 -4.48 7.43
CA TYR A 19 -13.34 -4.64 5.99
C TYR A 19 -13.22 -3.29 5.26
N ASP A 20 -13.86 -2.24 5.80
CA ASP A 20 -13.78 -0.90 5.22
C ASP A 20 -12.35 -0.38 5.25
N LEU A 21 -11.59 -0.67 6.32
CA LEU A 21 -10.16 -0.33 6.40
C LEU A 21 -9.33 -1.04 5.33
N LYS A 22 -9.60 -2.32 5.03
CA LYS A 22 -8.92 -3.02 3.93
C LYS A 22 -9.22 -2.34 2.60
N LYS A 23 -10.50 -2.07 2.33
CA LYS A 23 -10.92 -1.40 1.10
C LYS A 23 -10.30 -0.01 0.97
N ALA A 24 -10.27 0.74 2.07
CA ALA A 24 -9.68 2.07 2.09
C ALA A 24 -8.16 2.02 1.93
N ALA A 25 -7.47 1.09 2.60
CA ALA A 25 -6.04 0.91 2.44
C ALA A 25 -5.68 0.58 0.99
N ASP A 26 -6.42 -0.31 0.33
CA ASP A 26 -6.20 -0.64 -1.10
C ASP A 26 -6.45 0.56 -2.03
N ALA A 27 -7.46 1.37 -1.70
CA ALA A 27 -7.79 2.56 -2.46
C ALA A 27 -6.73 3.64 -2.32
N THR A 28 -6.21 3.89 -1.12
CA THR A 28 -5.37 5.05 -0.80
C THR A 28 -3.87 4.72 -0.73
N ILE A 29 -3.46 3.84 0.17
CA ILE A 29 -2.05 3.54 0.44
C ILE A 29 -1.52 2.31 -0.31
N GLY A 30 -2.41 1.54 -0.96
CA GLY A 30 -2.09 0.31 -1.68
C GLY A 30 -1.08 0.46 -2.82
N GLY A 31 -0.83 1.69 -3.28
CA GLY A 31 0.21 1.97 -4.27
C GLY A 31 1.63 1.76 -3.74
N PHE A 32 1.85 1.92 -2.43
CA PHE A 32 3.16 1.80 -1.79
C PHE A 32 3.17 0.88 -0.56
N TRP A 33 2.01 0.45 -0.08
CA TRP A 33 1.88 -0.44 1.08
C TRP A 33 0.81 -1.51 0.87
N ASP A 34 1.24 -2.74 0.60
CA ASP A 34 0.33 -3.89 0.51
C ASP A 34 0.04 -4.46 1.91
N ALA A 35 -1.21 -4.32 2.35
CA ALA A 35 -1.68 -4.81 3.64
C ALA A 35 -2.67 -5.96 3.44
N GLN A 36 -2.28 -7.15 3.87
CA GLN A 36 -3.17 -8.30 3.86
C GLN A 36 -4.25 -8.15 4.94
N ALA A 37 -5.46 -8.63 4.69
CA ALA A 37 -6.57 -8.51 5.63
C ALA A 37 -6.21 -9.10 7.01
N SER A 38 -5.53 -10.24 7.05
CA SER A 38 -5.04 -10.86 8.28
C SER A 38 -4.06 -9.98 9.07
N GLN A 39 -3.21 -9.22 8.38
CA GLN A 39 -2.31 -8.27 9.03
C GLN A 39 -3.09 -7.09 9.61
N ILE A 40 -4.10 -6.58 8.89
CA ILE A 40 -4.96 -5.49 9.37
C ILE A 40 -5.66 -5.92 10.67
N TYR A 41 -6.35 -7.07 10.69
CA TYR A 41 -7.05 -7.53 11.89
C TYR A 41 -6.11 -7.78 13.07
N ARG A 42 -4.89 -8.28 12.81
CA ARG A 42 -3.88 -8.45 13.87
C ARG A 42 -3.44 -7.11 14.45
N GLU A 43 -3.17 -6.11 13.62
CA GLU A 43 -2.80 -4.77 14.12
C GLU A 43 -3.98 -4.08 14.81
N LEU A 44 -5.23 -4.28 14.36
CA LEU A 44 -6.42 -3.74 15.03
C LEU A 44 -6.55 -4.24 16.46
N ASN A 45 -6.46 -5.56 16.68
CA ASN A 45 -6.48 -6.13 18.02
C ASN A 45 -5.34 -5.58 18.89
N TYR A 46 -4.13 -5.53 18.33
CA TYR A 46 -2.97 -5.00 19.05
C TYR A 46 -3.13 -3.52 19.44
N MET A 47 -3.70 -2.69 18.56
CA MET A 47 -3.95 -1.29 18.86
C MET A 47 -5.08 -1.08 19.89
N GLU A 48 -6.09 -1.95 19.92
CA GLU A 48 -7.08 -1.96 21.00
C GLU A 48 -6.44 -2.34 22.34
N ASP A 49 -5.56 -3.36 22.37
CA ASP A 49 -4.83 -3.75 23.59
C ASP A 49 -3.96 -2.61 24.15
N LEU A 50 -3.43 -1.75 23.26
CA LEU A 50 -2.69 -0.54 23.63
C LEU A 50 -3.60 0.64 24.04
N GLY A 51 -4.92 0.48 23.95
CA GLY A 51 -5.89 1.56 24.19
C GLY A 51 -5.85 2.66 23.13
N TRP A 52 -5.27 2.41 21.95
CA TRP A 52 -5.23 3.35 20.83
C TRP A 52 -6.52 3.36 20.00
N LEU A 53 -7.30 2.29 20.10
CA LEU A 53 -8.60 2.14 19.47
C LEU A 53 -9.66 1.73 20.49
N THR A 54 -10.91 2.04 20.20
CA THR A 54 -12.08 1.36 20.77
C THR A 54 -12.85 0.67 19.65
N SER A 55 -13.74 -0.25 20.00
CA SER A 55 -14.69 -0.79 19.05
C SER A 55 -16.08 -1.00 19.63
N VAL A 56 -17.07 -0.95 18.75
CA VAL A 56 -18.47 -1.24 19.04
C VAL A 56 -18.95 -2.32 18.07
N ILE A 57 -19.71 -3.29 18.59
CA ILE A 57 -20.39 -4.28 17.76
C ILE A 57 -21.76 -3.73 17.39
N GLU A 58 -21.98 -3.49 16.10
CA GLU A 58 -23.27 -3.19 15.53
C GLU A 58 -23.96 -4.51 15.16
N PHE A 59 -25.04 -4.82 15.86
CA PHE A 59 -25.85 -6.00 15.61
C PHE A 59 -26.75 -5.78 14.39
N GLN A 60 -26.72 -6.72 13.45
CA GLN A 60 -27.51 -6.67 12.22
C GLN A 60 -28.47 -7.87 12.17
N THR A 61 -29.71 -7.66 11.72
CA THR A 61 -30.74 -8.73 11.67
C THR A 61 -30.53 -9.73 10.54
N ASP A 62 -30.10 -9.25 9.36
CA ASP A 62 -30.03 -10.07 8.13
C ASP A 62 -28.59 -10.19 7.57
N ARG A 63 -27.60 -9.74 8.32
CA ARG A 63 -26.19 -9.70 7.92
C ARG A 63 -25.28 -10.02 9.11
N PRO A 64 -24.02 -10.45 8.89
CA PRO A 64 -23.07 -10.61 9.98
C PRO A 64 -22.88 -9.30 10.75
N ASN A 65 -22.82 -9.40 12.08
CA ASN A 65 -22.52 -8.26 12.95
C ASN A 65 -21.24 -7.57 12.51
N ARG A 66 -21.23 -6.24 12.60
CA ARG A 66 -20.08 -5.43 12.19
C ARG A 66 -19.38 -4.89 13.42
N ARG A 67 -18.06 -5.02 13.44
CA ARG A 67 -17.22 -4.39 14.45
C ARG A 67 -16.66 -3.11 13.87
N ILE A 68 -17.10 -1.98 14.41
CA ILE A 68 -16.67 -0.64 14.02
C ILE A 68 -15.56 -0.22 14.98
N TYR A 69 -14.44 0.25 14.44
CA TYR A 69 -13.31 0.74 15.20
C TYR A 69 -13.27 2.27 15.14
N SER A 70 -12.92 2.89 16.27
CA SER A 70 -12.77 4.33 16.43
C SER A 70 -11.42 4.62 17.08
N VAL A 71 -10.73 5.66 16.62
CA VAL A 71 -9.46 6.08 17.23
C VAL A 71 -9.69 6.79 18.56
N THR A 72 -8.90 6.47 19.58
CA THR A 72 -8.92 7.18 20.88
C THR A 72 -8.02 8.41 20.85
N SER A 73 -8.13 9.28 21.86
CA SER A 73 -7.20 10.40 22.03
C SER A 73 -5.74 9.96 22.15
N SER A 74 -5.47 8.85 22.86
CA SER A 74 -4.12 8.29 22.98
C SER A 74 -3.63 7.70 21.66
N GLY A 75 -4.50 7.06 20.88
CA GLY A 75 -4.17 6.58 19.54
C GLY A 75 -3.86 7.72 18.57
N HIS A 76 -4.64 8.80 18.63
CA HIS A 76 -4.38 9.99 17.82
C HIS A 76 -3.04 10.66 18.21
N GLN A 77 -2.75 10.77 19.50
CA GLN A 77 -1.46 11.29 19.96
C GLN A 77 -0.29 10.42 19.51
N ALA A 78 -0.43 9.09 19.57
CA ALA A 78 0.59 8.15 19.08
C ALA A 78 0.82 8.31 17.57
N PHE A 79 -0.25 8.51 16.80
CA PHE A 79 -0.16 8.80 15.36
C PHE A 79 0.58 10.11 15.06
N LEU A 80 0.24 11.20 15.76
CA LEU A 80 0.92 12.49 15.57
C LEU A 80 2.39 12.43 15.98
N GLN A 81 2.71 11.74 17.08
CA GLN A 81 4.10 11.52 17.49
C GLN A 81 4.88 10.77 16.41
N TRP A 82 4.30 9.71 15.87
CA TRP A 82 4.93 8.93 14.80
C TRP A 82 5.18 9.75 13.53
N LEU A 83 4.28 10.67 13.17
CA LEU A 83 4.52 11.58 12.03
C LEU A 83 5.70 12.53 12.25
N LEU A 84 6.02 12.87 13.51
CA LEU A 84 7.11 13.76 13.89
C LEU A 84 8.44 13.01 14.15
N GLU A 85 8.40 11.68 14.24
CA GLU A 85 9.61 10.88 14.36
C GLU A 85 10.51 11.11 13.14
N ASN A 86 11.81 11.31 13.37
CA ASN A 86 12.77 11.50 12.29
C ASN A 86 12.65 10.34 11.29
N HIS A 87 12.42 10.68 10.02
CA HIS A 87 12.38 9.73 8.91
C HIS A 87 13.77 9.16 8.62
N THR A 88 14.34 8.42 9.56
CA THR A 88 15.51 7.58 9.28
C THR A 88 15.01 6.25 8.74
N ASP A 89 14.36 6.29 7.58
CA ASP A 89 14.27 5.09 6.77
C ASP A 89 15.69 4.85 6.30
N LYS A 90 16.43 4.04 7.06
CA LYS A 90 17.80 3.64 6.70
C LYS A 90 17.63 2.89 5.38
N GLY A 91 17.87 3.61 4.28
CA GLY A 91 17.61 3.24 2.90
C GLY A 91 18.32 1.96 2.50
N HIS A 92 17.80 0.84 2.98
CA HIS A 92 18.05 -0.43 2.36
C HIS A 92 17.20 -0.42 1.09
N LEU A 93 17.81 -0.67 -0.06
CA LEU A 93 17.10 -1.28 -1.18
C LEU A 93 16.18 -2.33 -0.56
N ASN A 94 14.86 -2.10 -0.62
CA ASN A 94 13.87 -3.00 -0.05
C ASN A 94 14.31 -4.43 -0.40
N LYS A 95 14.38 -5.32 0.60
CA LYS A 95 14.86 -6.70 0.42
C LYS A 95 14.01 -7.40 -0.64
N SER A 96 14.42 -7.27 -1.90
CA SER A 96 13.61 -7.67 -3.04
C SER A 96 13.98 -9.08 -3.42
N VAL A 97 13.09 -10.03 -3.09
CA VAL A 97 13.22 -11.43 -3.50
C VAL A 97 13.31 -11.53 -5.03
N PHE A 98 12.61 -10.66 -5.76
CA PHE A 98 12.68 -10.63 -7.21
C PHE A 98 14.07 -10.23 -7.70
N MET A 99 14.67 -9.16 -7.17
CA MET A 99 16.02 -8.75 -7.56
C MET A 99 17.07 -9.81 -7.18
N MET A 100 16.90 -10.48 -6.04
CA MET A 100 17.75 -11.61 -5.66
C MET A 100 17.66 -12.75 -6.69
N LYS A 101 16.45 -13.07 -7.19
CA LYS A 101 16.28 -14.07 -8.25
C LYS A 101 16.94 -13.63 -9.56
N ILE A 102 16.74 -12.37 -9.98
CA ILE A 102 17.37 -11.82 -11.19
C ILE A 102 18.90 -11.86 -11.10
N PHE A 103 19.47 -11.62 -9.93
CA PHE A 103 20.92 -11.74 -9.72
C PHE A 103 21.45 -13.14 -10.05
N PHE A 104 20.70 -14.20 -9.73
CA PHE A 104 21.05 -15.59 -10.00
C PHE A 104 20.43 -16.16 -11.29
N SER A 105 19.75 -15.34 -12.10
CA SER A 105 19.08 -15.80 -13.33
C SER A 105 20.03 -16.32 -14.41
N GLY A 106 21.34 -16.15 -14.26
CA GLY A 106 22.35 -16.77 -15.13
C GLY A 106 22.29 -18.30 -15.16
N GLU A 107 21.71 -18.93 -14.14
CA GLU A 107 21.48 -20.39 -14.07
C GLU A 107 20.32 -20.87 -14.96
N HIS A 108 19.55 -19.96 -15.56
CA HIS A 108 18.40 -20.26 -16.43
C HIS A 108 18.68 -19.85 -17.88
N SER A 109 17.91 -20.39 -18.82
CA SER A 109 18.05 -20.01 -20.23
C SER A 109 17.62 -18.55 -20.47
N THR A 110 18.22 -17.91 -21.47
CA THR A 110 17.85 -16.54 -21.87
C THR A 110 16.36 -16.43 -22.21
N ALA A 111 15.78 -17.45 -22.85
CA ALA A 111 14.36 -17.48 -23.20
C ALA A 111 13.44 -17.53 -21.96
N GLU A 112 13.81 -18.30 -20.93
CA GLU A 112 13.08 -18.33 -19.66
C GLU A 112 13.18 -16.99 -18.92
N ASN A 113 14.37 -16.39 -18.89
CA ASN A 113 14.57 -15.07 -18.27
C ASN A 113 13.73 -13.98 -18.95
N ILE A 114 13.63 -13.99 -20.29
CA ILE A 114 12.72 -13.08 -21.01
C ILE A 114 11.27 -13.28 -20.55
N ARG A 115 10.79 -14.52 -20.39
CA ARG A 115 9.42 -14.79 -19.89
C ARG A 115 9.21 -14.24 -18.48
N VAL A 116 10.21 -14.34 -17.59
CA VAL A 116 10.17 -13.77 -16.24
C VAL A 116 9.98 -12.25 -16.30
N PHE A 117 10.76 -11.55 -17.14
CA PHE A 117 10.62 -10.11 -17.32
C PHE A 117 9.28 -9.72 -17.97
N GLN A 118 8.78 -10.47 -18.95
CA GLN A 118 7.47 -10.20 -19.55
C GLN A 118 6.33 -10.35 -18.53
N GLN A 119 6.39 -11.35 -17.65
CA GLN A 119 5.41 -11.48 -16.58
C GLN A 119 5.52 -10.33 -15.56
N PHE A 120 6.73 -9.91 -15.21
CA PHE A 120 6.95 -8.75 -14.35
C PHE A 120 6.38 -7.46 -14.98
N LYS A 121 6.61 -7.24 -16.28
CA LYS A 121 6.03 -6.12 -17.02
C LYS A 121 4.51 -6.12 -16.98
N LYS A 122 3.89 -7.27 -17.30
CA LYS A 122 2.43 -7.41 -17.26
C LYS A 122 1.85 -7.04 -15.89
N ASN A 123 2.51 -7.46 -14.81
CA ASN A 123 2.09 -7.10 -13.45
C ASN A 123 2.23 -5.58 -13.19
N CYS A 124 3.31 -4.96 -13.67
CA CYS A 124 3.50 -3.51 -13.56
C CYS A 124 2.49 -2.72 -14.39
N GLU A 125 2.14 -3.19 -15.60
CA GLU A 125 1.12 -2.58 -16.46
C GLU A 125 -0.26 -2.63 -15.81
N ILE A 126 -0.65 -3.78 -15.25
CA ILE A 126 -1.90 -3.93 -14.50
C ILE A 126 -1.94 -2.94 -13.33
N LYS A 127 -0.86 -2.87 -12.53
CA LYS A 127 -0.79 -1.97 -11.37
C LYS A 127 -0.81 -0.50 -11.78
N LEU A 128 -0.11 -0.13 -12.85
CA LEU A 128 -0.13 1.24 -13.35
C LEU A 128 -1.52 1.62 -13.86
N ALA A 129 -2.19 0.73 -14.61
CA ALA A 129 -3.55 0.95 -15.08
C ALA A 129 -4.55 1.09 -13.93
N GLU A 130 -4.44 0.26 -12.88
CA GLU A 130 -5.24 0.40 -11.66
C GLU A 130 -5.05 1.78 -11.02
N LEU A 131 -3.80 2.27 -10.89
CA LEU A 131 -3.50 3.59 -10.33
C LEU A 131 -4.00 4.74 -11.22
N GLU A 132 -3.91 4.60 -12.54
CA GLU A 132 -4.37 5.62 -13.49
C GLU A 132 -5.90 5.66 -13.62
N SER A 133 -6.59 4.55 -13.34
CA SER A 133 -8.06 4.47 -13.36
C SER A 133 -8.75 5.06 -12.12
N LYS A 134 -8.03 5.21 -11.00
CA LYS A 134 -8.59 5.75 -9.75
C LYS A 134 -8.85 7.25 -9.88
N ASN A 135 -10.09 7.70 -9.67
CA ASN A 135 -10.38 9.13 -9.57
C ASN A 135 -10.13 9.63 -8.14
N LYS A 136 -9.70 10.90 -8.00
CA LYS A 136 -9.55 11.58 -6.70
C LYS A 136 -10.87 11.62 -5.90
N GLN A 137 -12.01 11.49 -6.57
CA GLN A 137 -13.34 11.44 -5.95
C GLN A 137 -13.69 10.05 -5.37
N ASP A 138 -12.95 8.99 -5.72
CA ASP A 138 -13.18 7.63 -5.22
C ASP A 138 -12.54 7.38 -3.86
N PHE A 139 -11.85 8.39 -3.30
CA PHE A 139 -11.32 8.30 -1.94
C PHE A 139 -12.49 8.19 -0.95
N PRO A 140 -12.53 7.14 -0.10
CA PRO A 140 -13.71 6.79 0.68
C PRO A 140 -14.05 7.76 1.83
N PHE A 141 -13.36 8.89 1.93
CA PHE A 141 -13.31 9.73 3.13
C PHE A 141 -14.04 11.07 3.05
N GLY A 142 -14.55 11.49 1.88
CA GLY A 142 -15.21 12.81 1.75
C GLY A 142 -14.34 13.98 2.21
N MET A 143 -14.93 15.14 2.52
CA MET A 143 -14.24 16.17 3.32
C MET A 143 -14.08 15.64 4.75
N THR A 144 -12.84 15.54 5.21
CA THR A 144 -12.42 14.92 6.47
C THR A 144 -13.08 15.54 7.71
N ARG A 145 -13.16 14.77 8.81
CA ARG A 145 -13.70 15.19 10.13
C ARG A 145 -13.19 16.55 10.62
N ASP A 146 -11.95 16.92 10.29
CA ASP A 146 -11.28 18.16 10.72
C ASP A 146 -10.92 19.12 9.56
N ASN A 147 -11.41 18.88 8.35
CA ASN A 147 -11.32 19.81 7.22
C ASN A 147 -9.88 20.34 6.94
N HIS A 148 -8.86 19.48 6.95
CA HIS A 148 -7.50 19.89 6.59
C HIS A 148 -7.36 19.99 5.06
N PRO A 149 -7.30 21.20 4.48
CA PRO A 149 -7.37 21.39 3.02
C PRO A 149 -6.20 20.75 2.26
N ASP A 150 -5.07 20.53 2.94
CA ASP A 150 -3.84 20.05 2.31
C ASP A 150 -3.71 18.52 2.26
N GLN A 151 -4.60 17.75 2.90
CA GLN A 151 -4.48 16.29 2.93
C GLN A 151 -4.55 15.65 1.53
N ALA A 152 -5.40 16.19 0.67
CA ALA A 152 -5.52 15.75 -0.71
C ALA A 152 -4.21 15.93 -1.50
N LEU A 153 -3.43 16.98 -1.19
CA LEU A 153 -2.13 17.23 -1.80
C LEU A 153 -1.12 16.13 -1.43
N TYR A 154 -1.06 15.74 -0.16
CA TYR A 154 -0.17 14.66 0.28
C TYR A 154 -0.56 13.30 -0.29
N TRP A 155 -1.86 13.03 -0.44
CA TRP A 155 -2.32 11.81 -1.13
C TRP A 155 -1.85 11.80 -2.59
N GLU A 156 -1.97 12.94 -3.28
CA GLU A 156 -1.48 13.10 -4.65
C GLU A 156 0.04 12.88 -4.76
N PHE A 157 0.83 13.32 -3.78
CA PHE A 157 2.27 13.02 -3.77
C PHE A 157 2.55 11.52 -3.73
N THR A 158 1.83 10.77 -2.90
CA THR A 158 2.02 9.32 -2.82
C THR A 158 1.53 8.57 -4.05
N ASP A 159 0.43 9.01 -4.66
CA ASP A 159 -0.08 8.44 -5.91
C ASP A 159 0.87 8.71 -7.09
N ASN A 160 1.36 9.94 -7.22
CA ASN A 160 2.34 10.31 -8.24
C ASN A 160 3.64 9.52 -8.07
N PHE A 161 4.10 9.32 -6.83
CA PHE A 161 5.26 8.48 -6.54
C PHE A 161 5.03 7.03 -6.99
N ALA A 162 3.89 6.43 -6.66
CA ALA A 162 3.57 5.05 -7.05
C ALA A 162 3.55 4.91 -8.59
N LYS A 163 2.92 5.85 -9.30
CA LYS A 163 2.89 5.87 -10.78
C LYS A 163 4.30 6.01 -11.37
N ALA A 164 5.12 6.91 -10.83
CA ALA A 164 6.50 7.09 -11.27
C ALA A 164 7.33 5.82 -11.04
N TYR A 165 7.15 5.14 -9.91
CA TYR A 165 7.82 3.88 -9.59
C TYR A 165 7.48 2.77 -10.59
N TYR A 166 6.20 2.56 -10.93
CA TYR A 166 5.83 1.52 -11.89
C TYR A 166 6.29 1.86 -13.32
N LYS A 167 6.30 3.14 -13.70
CA LYS A 167 6.88 3.59 -14.97
C LYS A 167 8.38 3.29 -15.04
N LEU A 168 9.12 3.58 -13.97
CA LEU A 168 10.54 3.22 -13.86
C LEU A 168 10.75 1.70 -13.98
N CYS A 169 9.95 0.89 -13.27
CA CYS A 169 10.01 -0.56 -13.34
C CYS A 169 9.79 -1.08 -14.77
N LEU A 170 8.83 -0.51 -15.50
CA LEU A 170 8.54 -0.89 -16.89
C LEU A 170 9.70 -0.54 -17.82
N THR A 171 10.25 0.67 -17.72
CA THR A 171 11.43 1.08 -18.50
C THR A 171 12.59 0.13 -18.24
N TRP A 172 12.94 -0.11 -16.98
CA TRP A 172 14.03 -1.01 -16.60
C TRP A 172 13.82 -2.45 -17.12
N ALA A 173 12.60 -2.99 -17.02
CA ALA A 173 12.31 -4.33 -17.49
C ALA A 173 12.36 -4.45 -19.03
N ASN A 174 11.94 -3.40 -19.75
CA ASN A 174 12.08 -3.33 -21.21
C ASN A 174 13.56 -3.34 -21.63
N ASP A 175 14.40 -2.56 -20.96
CA ASP A 175 15.84 -2.52 -21.23
C ASP A 175 16.49 -3.90 -21.00
N CYS A 176 16.09 -4.60 -19.92
CA CYS A 176 16.57 -5.95 -19.64
C CYS A 176 16.14 -6.95 -20.73
N VAL A 177 14.88 -6.90 -21.18
CA VAL A 177 14.39 -7.78 -22.26
C VAL A 177 15.16 -7.52 -23.55
N ALA A 178 15.34 -6.25 -23.95
CA ALA A 178 16.06 -5.88 -25.16
C ALA A 178 17.52 -6.39 -25.14
N ALA A 179 18.18 -6.30 -23.98
CA ALA A 179 19.54 -6.82 -23.80
C ALA A 179 19.61 -8.36 -23.95
N LEU A 180 18.62 -9.08 -23.41
CA LEU A 180 18.54 -10.54 -23.52
C LEU A 180 18.18 -11.01 -24.94
N GLU A 181 17.28 -10.31 -25.64
CA GLU A 181 16.92 -10.58 -27.03
C GLU A 181 18.12 -10.39 -27.97
N LYS A 182 18.92 -9.33 -27.76
CA LYS A 182 20.16 -9.12 -28.50
C LYS A 182 21.14 -10.28 -28.33
N ARG A 183 21.19 -10.91 -27.15
CA ARG A 183 22.04 -12.08 -26.86
C ARG A 183 21.52 -13.38 -27.48
N LEU A 184 20.22 -13.52 -27.71
CA LEU A 184 19.66 -14.66 -28.45
C LEU A 184 19.92 -14.56 -29.95
N ALA A 185 20.03 -13.35 -30.48
CA ALA A 185 20.28 -13.09 -31.90
C ALA A 185 21.77 -13.17 -32.28
N SER A 186 22.68 -13.24 -31.31
CA SER A 186 24.14 -13.37 -31.48
C SER A 186 24.59 -14.81 -31.31
#